data_AF-A0AAN7L170-F1
#
_entry.id   AF-A0AAN7L170-F1
#
_cell.length_a   1.000
_cell.length_b   1.000
_cell.length_c   1.000
_cell.angle_alpha   90.00
_cell.angle_beta   90.00
_cell.angle_gamma   90.00
#
_symmetry.space_group_name_H-M   'P 1'
#
loop_
_entity.id
_entity.type
_entity.pdbx_description
1 polymer ?
#
loop_
_entity_poly.entity_id
_entity_poly.type
_entity_poly.pdbx_seq_one_letter_code
_entity_poly.pdbx_strand_id
1 'polypeptide(L)'
;MPGFDVVLLSSGHWFAKQYVYALNNEVVGGQLWWPDKSRSMKVNNTGAYGISAETVLSAFASHPNYTGLTIVRSYSPDHYEGGKFGPQQEGELLENAGFNRAIEKVTDKSKSKLRLMDITEAFGYRHDGHPDP
;
A
#
# COMPACT_ATOMS: atom_id res chain seq x y z
N MET A 1 -14.83 14.41 -7.02
CA MET A 1 -14.80 13.38 -5.96
C MET A 1 -15.96 13.60 -5.00
N PRO A 2 -16.47 12.56 -4.32
CA PRO A 2 -17.56 12.72 -3.36
C PRO A 2 -17.11 13.56 -2.15
N GLY A 3 -18.06 14.21 -1.48
CA GLY A 3 -17.85 15.05 -0.30
C GLY A 3 -17.54 14.27 0.97
N PHE A 4 -16.55 13.38 0.93
CA PHE A 4 -16.08 12.67 2.11
C PHE A 4 -15.21 13.59 2.97
N ASP A 5 -15.52 13.65 4.27
CA ASP A 5 -14.71 14.37 5.26
C ASP A 5 -13.47 13.57 5.66
N VAL A 6 -13.57 12.24 5.68
CA VAL A 6 -12.47 11.32 6.00
C VAL A 6 -12.48 10.11 5.06
N VAL A 7 -11.32 9.76 4.53
CA VAL A 7 -11.09 8.56 3.72
C VAL A 7 -9.99 7.74 4.39
N LEU A 8 -10.29 6.52 4.82
CA LEU A 8 -9.30 5.56 5.30
C LEU A 8 -9.03 4.52 4.21
N LEU A 9 -7.80 4.49 3.72
CA LEU A 9 -7.31 3.51 2.75
C LEU A 9 -6.54 2.42 3.49
N SER A 10 -6.89 1.17 3.21
CA SER A 10 -6.19 -0.01 3.69
C SER A 10 -6.07 -1.00 2.54
N SER A 11 -4.84 -1.46 2.28
CA SER A 11 -4.52 -2.47 1.27
C SER A 11 -3.22 -3.18 1.69
N GLY A 12 -2.64 -4.01 0.84
CA GLY A 12 -1.31 -4.60 1.07
C GLY A 12 -1.26 -6.09 0.78
N HIS A 13 -2.02 -6.91 1.52
CA HIS A 13 -1.95 -8.38 1.44
C HIS A 13 -2.08 -8.92 0.01
N TRP A 14 -2.98 -8.38 -0.81
CA TRP A 14 -3.20 -8.86 -2.18
C TRP A 14 -2.00 -8.63 -3.10
N PHE A 15 -1.14 -7.66 -2.80
CA PHE A 15 0.10 -7.46 -3.55
C PHE A 15 1.12 -8.57 -3.27
N ALA A 16 1.05 -9.26 -2.14
CA ALA A 16 1.93 -10.41 -1.84
C ALA A 16 1.40 -11.74 -2.43
N LYS A 17 0.12 -11.81 -2.83
CA LYS A 17 -0.50 -13.00 -3.41
C LYS A 17 -0.32 -13.06 -4.93
N GLN A 18 -0.79 -14.14 -5.56
CA GLN A 18 -0.66 -14.33 -7.01
C GLN A 18 -1.41 -13.23 -7.78
N TYR A 19 -0.67 -12.35 -8.44
CA TYR A 19 -1.24 -11.17 -9.09
C TYR A 19 -0.42 -10.69 -10.29
N VAL A 20 -1.06 -9.88 -11.15
CA VAL A 20 -0.43 -9.21 -12.30
C VAL A 20 -0.50 -7.70 -12.08
N TYR A 21 0.60 -7.01 -12.31
CA TYR A 21 0.66 -5.55 -12.21
C TYR A 21 0.61 -4.94 -13.61
N ALA A 22 -0.40 -4.11 -13.82
CA ALA A 22 -0.59 -3.36 -15.05
C ALA A 22 -0.51 -1.86 -14.78
N LEU A 23 0.21 -1.14 -15.63
CA LEU A 23 0.32 0.32 -15.60
C LEU A 23 0.25 0.84 -17.03
N ASN A 24 -0.59 1.84 -17.28
CA ASN A 24 -0.79 2.44 -18.62
C ASN A 24 -1.07 1.39 -19.72
N ASN A 25 -1.96 0.43 -19.42
CA ASN A 25 -2.31 -0.70 -20.28
C ASN A 25 -1.14 -1.65 -20.64
N GLU A 26 -0.01 -1.57 -19.93
CA GLU A 26 1.12 -2.49 -20.06
C GLU A 26 1.24 -3.39 -18.82
N VAL A 27 1.47 -4.69 -19.02
CA VAL A 27 1.87 -5.59 -17.92
C VAL A 27 3.33 -5.31 -17.56
N VAL A 28 3.55 -4.75 -16.38
CA VAL A 28 4.88 -4.31 -15.91
C VAL A 28 5.51 -5.25 -14.88
N GLY A 29 4.73 -6.18 -14.33
CA GLY A 29 5.21 -7.14 -13.34
C GLY A 29 4.15 -8.12 -12.88
N GLY A 30 4.53 -8.98 -11.94
CA GLY A 30 3.63 -9.93 -11.28
C GLY A 30 4.23 -10.44 -9.97
N GLN A 31 3.44 -11.18 -9.23
CA GLN A 31 3.84 -11.83 -7.97
C GLN A 31 3.35 -13.26 -7.98
N LEU A 32 4.23 -14.20 -7.60
CA LEU A 32 4.02 -15.66 -7.67
C LEU A 32 3.68 -16.21 -9.08
N TRP A 33 3.59 -15.35 -10.09
CA TRP A 33 3.31 -15.72 -11.47
C TRP A 33 3.91 -14.69 -12.44
N TRP A 34 4.64 -15.18 -13.45
CA TRP A 34 5.17 -14.36 -14.55
C TRP A 34 5.16 -15.21 -15.84
N PRO A 35 4.33 -14.87 -16.84
CA PRO A 35 4.01 -15.78 -17.94
C PRO A 35 5.10 -15.87 -19.00
N ASP A 36 5.93 -14.84 -19.13
CA ASP A 36 6.94 -14.76 -20.19
C ASP A 36 8.30 -14.47 -19.56
N LYS A 37 9.05 -15.55 -19.39
CA LYS A 37 10.37 -15.54 -18.74
C LYS A 37 11.46 -14.91 -19.60
N SER A 38 11.18 -14.58 -20.87
CA SER A 38 12.15 -13.91 -21.75
C SER A 38 12.30 -12.41 -21.43
N ARG A 39 11.30 -11.83 -20.76
CA ARG A 39 11.28 -10.43 -20.32
C ARG A 39 11.43 -10.33 -18.81
N SER A 40 12.24 -9.38 -18.36
CA SER A 40 12.37 -9.02 -16.95
C SER A 40 11.13 -8.25 -16.47
N MET A 41 10.74 -8.45 -15.21
CA MET A 41 9.75 -7.59 -14.57
C MET A 41 10.33 -6.18 -14.40
N LYS A 42 9.54 -5.15 -14.73
CA LYS A 42 9.88 -3.74 -14.49
C LYS A 42 9.54 -3.32 -13.06
N VAL A 43 8.50 -3.94 -12.49
CA VAL A 43 7.93 -3.60 -11.18
C VAL A 43 7.67 -4.89 -10.41
N ASN A 44 8.20 -5.01 -9.20
CA ASN A 44 7.86 -6.10 -8.27
C ASN A 44 6.62 -5.74 -7.43
N ASN A 45 6.14 -6.68 -6.61
CA ASN A 45 5.02 -6.48 -5.68
C ASN A 45 5.11 -5.19 -4.86
N THR A 46 6.29 -4.96 -4.33
CA THR A 46 6.70 -3.80 -3.56
C THR A 46 6.53 -2.49 -4.32
N GLY A 47 7.10 -2.42 -5.53
CA GLY A 47 7.00 -1.25 -6.38
C GLY A 47 5.56 -1.01 -6.83
N ALA A 48 4.82 -2.07 -7.12
CA ALA A 48 3.43 -1.98 -7.55
C ALA A 48 2.53 -1.40 -6.45
N TYR A 49 2.69 -1.86 -5.20
CA TYR A 49 1.99 -1.28 -4.06
C TYR A 49 2.34 0.18 -3.89
N GLY A 50 3.64 0.49 -3.90
CA GLY A 50 4.12 1.85 -3.73
C GLY A 50 3.59 2.82 -4.78
N ILE A 51 3.54 2.40 -6.06
CA ILE A 51 2.98 3.21 -7.16
C ILE A 51 1.47 3.41 -6.94
N SER A 52 0.75 2.37 -6.53
CA SER A 52 -0.68 2.44 -6.23
C SER A 52 -0.97 3.43 -5.10
N ALA A 53 -0.25 3.32 -3.98
CA ALA A 53 -0.39 4.20 -2.82
C ALA A 53 -0.07 5.66 -3.17
N GLU A 54 1.05 5.90 -3.86
CA GLU A 54 1.42 7.25 -4.32
C GLU A 54 0.32 7.85 -5.20
N THR A 55 -0.18 7.07 -6.15
CA THR A 55 -1.17 7.53 -7.14
C THR A 55 -2.46 7.97 -6.47
N VAL A 56 -3.02 7.13 -5.60
CA VAL A 56 -4.30 7.43 -4.94
C VAL A 56 -4.17 8.59 -3.95
N LEU A 57 -3.09 8.64 -3.16
CA LEU A 57 -2.87 9.71 -2.18
C LEU A 57 -2.64 11.06 -2.85
N SER A 58 -1.84 11.08 -3.93
CA SER A 58 -1.61 12.29 -4.72
C SER A 58 -2.91 12.78 -5.36
N ALA A 59 -3.76 11.86 -5.85
CA ALA A 59 -5.05 12.21 -6.44
C ALA A 59 -6.00 12.86 -5.42
N PHE A 60 -6.10 12.32 -4.19
CA PHE A 60 -6.90 12.95 -3.13
C PHE A 60 -6.33 14.32 -2.74
N ALA A 61 -5.04 14.40 -2.43
CA ALA A 61 -4.41 15.62 -1.95
C ALA A 61 -4.52 16.78 -2.96
N SER A 62 -4.30 16.49 -4.25
CA SER A 62 -4.32 17.48 -5.33
C SER A 62 -5.71 17.80 -5.88
N HIS A 63 -6.76 17.06 -5.52
CA HIS A 63 -8.09 17.33 -6.04
C HIS A 63 -8.58 18.71 -5.55
N PRO A 64 -8.99 19.63 -6.46
CA PRO A 64 -9.32 21.01 -6.10
C PRO A 64 -10.48 21.15 -5.11
N ASN A 65 -11.46 20.25 -5.17
CA ASN A 65 -12.67 20.31 -4.33
C ASN A 65 -12.63 19.35 -3.13
N TYR A 66 -11.52 18.65 -2.91
CA TYR A 66 -11.38 17.77 -1.76
C TYR A 66 -10.78 18.52 -0.58
N THR A 67 -11.52 18.59 0.52
CA THR A 67 -11.13 19.25 1.77
C THR A 67 -10.97 18.26 2.93
N GLY A 68 -11.28 16.98 2.71
CA GLY A 68 -11.22 15.95 3.73
C GLY A 68 -9.80 15.49 4.09
N LEU A 69 -9.75 14.60 5.07
CA LEU A 69 -8.56 13.91 5.54
C LEU A 69 -8.46 12.53 4.89
N THR A 70 -7.38 12.26 4.16
CA THR A 70 -7.04 10.93 3.66
C THR A 70 -5.99 10.30 4.56
N ILE A 71 -6.32 9.14 5.11
CA ILE A 71 -5.45 8.32 5.94
C ILE A 71 -5.11 7.07 5.13
N VAL A 72 -3.82 6.72 5.03
CA VAL A 72 -3.41 5.37 4.64
C VAL A 72 -2.96 4.63 5.89
N ARG A 73 -3.50 3.44 6.10
CA ARG A 73 -3.07 2.54 7.17
C ARG A 73 -1.91 1.70 6.65
N SER A 74 -0.88 1.51 7.47
CA SER A 74 0.18 0.56 7.15
C SER A 74 -0.28 -0.90 7.30
N TYR A 75 0.62 -1.83 7.04
CA TYR A 75 0.38 -3.22 6.73
C TYR A 75 -0.14 -3.91 7.99
N SER A 76 -1.13 -4.77 7.82
CA SER A 76 -1.48 -5.71 8.88
C SER A 76 -0.54 -6.90 8.74
N PRO A 77 0.31 -7.21 9.72
CA PRO A 77 1.07 -8.46 9.67
C PRO A 77 0.10 -9.65 9.62
N ASP A 78 0.37 -10.61 8.72
CA ASP A 78 -0.23 -11.94 8.80
C ASP A 78 0.55 -12.73 9.86
N HIS A 79 -0.14 -13.38 10.81
CA HIS A 79 0.52 -14.24 11.81
C HIS A 79 0.38 -15.74 11.51
N TYR A 80 -0.18 -16.12 10.36
CA TYR A 80 -0.37 -17.52 9.99
C TYR A 80 -0.09 -17.79 8.51
N GLU A 81 1.13 -18.23 8.20
CA GLU A 81 1.41 -19.03 6.99
C GLU A 81 2.14 -20.32 7.39
N GLY A 82 1.39 -21.42 7.51
CA GLY A 82 1.95 -22.77 7.56
C GLY A 82 2.82 -23.11 8.78
N GLY A 83 2.60 -22.46 9.93
CA GLY A 83 3.27 -22.80 11.19
C GLY A 83 4.63 -22.14 11.43
N LYS A 84 5.00 -21.10 10.67
CA LYS A 84 6.20 -20.29 10.95
C LYS A 84 5.82 -18.89 11.41
N PHE A 85 6.28 -18.53 12.60
CA PHE A 85 6.19 -17.18 13.15
C PHE A 85 7.41 -16.36 12.72
N GLY A 86 7.18 -15.17 12.17
CA GLY A 86 8.23 -14.20 11.90
C GLY A 86 7.67 -12.95 11.22
N PRO A 87 8.15 -11.75 11.56
CA PRO A 87 7.68 -10.52 10.94
C PRO A 87 7.98 -10.53 9.44
N GLN A 88 6.97 -10.35 8.59
CA GLN A 88 7.19 -9.97 7.19
C GLN A 88 7.65 -8.51 7.14
N GLN A 89 8.97 -8.32 7.30
CA GLN A 89 9.65 -7.02 7.16
C GLN A 89 9.43 -6.37 5.79
N GLU A 90 9.08 -7.14 4.77
CA GLU A 90 8.88 -6.62 3.41
C GLU A 90 7.67 -5.68 3.31
N GLY A 91 6.56 -5.89 4.03
CA GLY A 91 5.37 -5.01 3.91
C GLY A 91 5.56 -3.61 4.51
N GLU A 92 6.32 -3.54 5.60
CA GLU A 92 6.44 -2.40 6.51
C GLU A 92 7.23 -1.22 5.92
N LEU A 93 8.29 -1.50 5.15
CA LEU A 93 9.16 -0.47 4.56
C LEU A 93 8.53 0.25 3.35
N LEU A 94 7.46 -0.28 2.78
CA LEU A 94 7.04 0.04 1.41
C LEU A 94 5.80 0.92 1.34
N GLU A 95 4.91 0.77 2.31
CA GLU A 95 3.81 1.71 2.56
C GLU A 95 4.32 3.10 2.88
N ASN A 96 5.35 3.13 3.74
CA ASN A 96 6.07 4.35 4.05
C ASN A 96 6.66 4.98 2.78
N ALA A 97 7.20 4.17 1.86
CA ALA A 97 7.73 4.69 0.60
C ALA A 97 6.64 5.28 -0.32
N GLY A 98 5.48 4.64 -0.45
CA GLY A 98 4.35 5.16 -1.23
C GLY A 98 3.76 6.44 -0.66
N PHE A 99 3.60 6.50 0.67
CA PHE A 99 3.16 7.70 1.38
C PHE A 99 4.16 8.84 1.25
N ASN A 100 5.46 8.58 1.48
CA ASN A 100 6.50 9.60 1.39
C ASN A 100 6.59 10.19 -0.03
N ARG A 101 6.54 9.36 -1.07
CA ARG A 101 6.47 9.86 -2.46
C ARG A 101 5.24 10.72 -2.72
N ALA A 102 4.08 10.37 -2.15
CA ALA A 102 2.88 11.21 -2.27
C ALA A 102 3.08 12.57 -1.59
N ILE A 103 3.66 12.59 -0.40
CA ILE A 103 3.96 13.83 0.35
C ILE A 103 4.93 14.72 -0.43
N GLU A 104 5.98 14.16 -1.05
CA GLU A 104 6.95 14.90 -1.85
C GLU A 104 6.34 15.50 -3.13
N LYS A 105 5.33 14.84 -3.70
CA LYS A 105 4.70 15.22 -4.98
C LYS A 105 3.65 16.31 -4.86
N VAL A 106 3.16 16.59 -3.65
CA VAL A 106 2.05 17.53 -3.42
C VAL A 106 2.52 18.81 -2.74
N THR A 107 1.75 19.89 -2.91
CA THR A 107 2.05 21.19 -2.28
C THR A 107 1.95 21.11 -0.76
N ASP A 108 2.65 21.99 -0.04
CA ASP A 108 2.63 22.01 1.43
C ASP A 108 1.21 22.14 2.00
N LYS A 109 0.36 22.97 1.37
CA LYS A 109 -1.05 23.07 1.72
C LYS A 109 -1.77 21.72 1.61
N SER A 110 -1.45 20.93 0.57
CA SER A 110 -2.10 19.64 0.30
C SER A 110 -1.58 18.52 1.21
N LYS A 111 -0.33 18.60 1.70
CA LYS A 111 0.24 17.65 2.67
C LYS A 111 -0.63 17.54 3.94
N SER A 112 -1.23 18.66 4.37
CA SER A 112 -2.13 18.69 5.53
C SER A 112 -3.35 17.76 5.42
N LYS A 113 -3.71 17.35 4.20
CA LYS A 113 -4.83 16.42 3.93
C LYS A 113 -4.44 14.95 4.06
N LEU A 114 -3.15 14.61 4.21
CA LEU A 114 -2.67 13.23 4.23
C LEU A 114 -2.17 12.83 5.61
N ARG A 115 -2.47 11.61 6.05
CA ARG A 115 -1.91 11.00 7.27
C ARG A 115 -1.51 9.55 7.01
N LEU A 116 -0.43 9.14 7.64
CA LEU A 116 -0.07 7.74 7.80
C LEU A 116 -0.56 7.29 9.17
N MET A 117 -1.36 6.23 9.19
CA MET A 117 -1.70 5.49 10.41
C MET A 117 -0.78 4.28 10.47
N ASP A 118 0.35 4.43 11.15
CA ASP A 118 1.32 3.36 11.27
C ASP A 118 0.90 2.38 12.38
N ILE A 119 0.57 1.15 11.97
CA ILE A 119 0.09 0.09 12.84
C ILE A 119 0.99 -1.15 12.82
N THR A 120 1.91 -1.28 11.86
CA THR A 120 2.52 -2.58 11.52
C THR A 120 3.26 -3.17 12.72
N GLU A 121 4.14 -2.38 13.35
CA GLU A 121 4.92 -2.82 14.51
C GLU A 121 4.00 -3.14 15.70
N ALA A 122 3.08 -2.23 16.02
CA ALA A 122 2.15 -2.40 17.13
C ALA A 122 1.27 -3.66 16.97
N PHE A 123 0.88 -3.97 15.73
CA PHE A 123 0.05 -5.14 15.42
C PHE A 123 0.88 -6.42 15.34
N GLY A 124 2.18 -6.32 15.03
CA GLY A 124 3.10 -7.45 15.07
C GLY A 124 3.24 -8.09 16.45
N TYR A 125 2.93 -7.36 17.53
CA TYR A 125 2.85 -7.91 18.89
C TYR A 125 1.55 -8.64 19.21
N ARG A 126 0.53 -8.54 18.36
CA ARG A 126 -0.84 -9.04 18.60
C ARG A 126 -1.10 -10.35 17.89
N HIS A 127 -0.28 -11.37 18.18
CA HIS A 127 -0.51 -12.74 17.70
C HIS A 127 -1.85 -13.31 18.19
N ASP A 128 -2.31 -12.85 19.35
CA ASP A 128 -3.62 -13.15 19.96
C ASP A 128 -4.80 -12.44 19.27
N GLY A 129 -4.52 -11.57 18.28
CA GLY A 129 -5.52 -10.74 17.62
C GLY A 129 -6.16 -11.36 16.38
N HIS A 130 -5.73 -12.55 15.93
CA HIS A 130 -6.39 -13.22 14.82
C HIS A 130 -7.70 -13.88 15.25
N PRO A 131 -8.72 -13.91 14.37
CA PRO A 131 -9.83 -14.82 14.56
C PRO A 131 -9.26 -16.24 14.44
N ASP A 132 -9.17 -16.95 15.56
CA ASP A 132 -8.91 -18.39 15.56
C ASP A 132 -9.94 -19.10 14.66
N PRO A 133 -9.61 -20.25 14.06
CA PRO A 133 -10.58 -21.12 13.38
C PRO A 133 -11.76 -21.54 14.28
#